data_AF-A0A7R9JLI5-F1
#
_entry.id   AF-A0A7R9JLI5-F1
#
_cell.length_a   1.000
_cell.length_b   1.000
_cell.length_c   1.000
_cell.angle_alpha   90.00
_cell.angle_beta   90.00
_cell.angle_gamma   90.00
#
_symmetry.space_group_name_H-M   'P 1'
#
loop_
_entity.id
_entity.type
_entity.pdbx_description
1 polymer ?
#
loop_
_entity_poly.entity_id
_entity_poly.type
_entity_poly.pdbx_seq_one_letter_code
_entity_poly.pdbx_strand_id
1 'polypeptide(L)'
;MTPIDVRQFFLRILKDTSSYRLKNNIKENDYLQLLIQLKEKYSEANKDLNEIWFNKFTDEDVAAQALTFFTDGYETSANALIYTLYQLALNPHVQEKLRDEITAGLEFTGGEITVEVGMSVVIPTLALHHDPQYYPDPDRFNPERFSEDSIQTRPKYVYFPFGGGPRIC
;
A
#
# COMPACT_ATOMS: atom_id res chain seq x y z
N MET A 1 21.79 1.31 -8.77
CA MET A 1 21.63 2.78 -8.89
C MET A 1 20.91 3.05 -10.20
N THR A 2 19.86 3.88 -10.20
CA THR A 2 18.99 4.07 -11.38
C THR A 2 19.75 4.73 -12.53
N PRO A 3 19.58 4.27 -13.79
CA PRO A 3 20.20 4.90 -14.96
C PRO A 3 19.85 6.40 -15.09
N ILE A 4 20.79 7.20 -15.59
CA ILE A 4 20.68 8.66 -15.62
C ILE A 4 19.58 9.13 -16.57
N ASP A 5 19.47 8.49 -17.73
CA ASP A 5 18.43 8.69 -18.73
C ASP A 5 17.03 8.39 -18.16
N VAL A 6 16.88 7.28 -17.44
CA VAL A 6 15.63 6.90 -16.75
C VAL A 6 15.28 7.94 -15.67
N ARG A 7 16.25 8.36 -14.84
CA ARG A 7 16.04 9.43 -13.84
C ARG A 7 15.58 10.74 -14.50
N GLN A 8 16.22 11.15 -15.59
CA GLN A 8 15.88 12.39 -16.30
C GLN A 8 14.52 12.32 -17.01
N PHE A 9 14.10 11.14 -17.47
CA PHE A 9 12.78 10.92 -18.05
C PHE A 9 11.66 11.17 -17.01
N PHE A 10 11.72 10.53 -15.84
CA PHE A 10 10.71 10.69 -14.79
C PHE A 10 10.69 12.10 -14.19
N LEU A 11 11.86 12.69 -13.93
CA LEU A 11 11.96 14.08 -13.46
C LEU A 11 11.33 15.06 -14.45
N ARG A 12 11.61 14.91 -15.75
CA ARG A 12 11.04 15.76 -16.78
C ARG A 12 9.52 15.66 -16.82
N ILE A 13 8.95 14.44 -16.87
CA ILE A 13 7.50 14.25 -16.91
C ILE A 13 6.81 14.94 -15.73
N LEU A 14 7.26 14.69 -14.50
CA LEU A 14 6.58 15.21 -13.31
C LEU A 14 6.80 16.72 -13.15
N LYS A 15 7.97 17.25 -13.52
CA LYS A 15 8.24 18.68 -13.54
C LYS A 15 7.42 19.41 -14.61
N ASP A 16 7.33 18.85 -15.81
CA ASP A 16 6.55 19.42 -16.92
C ASP A 16 5.05 19.40 -16.60
N THR A 17 4.52 18.29 -16.06
CA THR A 17 3.12 18.17 -15.61
C THR A 17 2.81 19.15 -14.47
N SER A 18 3.68 19.26 -13.46
CA SER A 18 3.49 20.22 -12.36
C SER A 18 3.53 21.67 -12.85
N SER A 19 4.50 22.00 -13.71
CA SER A 19 4.64 23.34 -14.31
C SER A 19 3.44 23.68 -15.20
N TYR A 20 2.92 22.71 -15.96
CA TYR A 20 1.72 22.87 -16.77
C TYR A 20 0.48 23.12 -15.91
N ARG A 21 0.27 22.34 -14.83
CA ARG A 21 -0.85 22.54 -13.91
C ARG A 21 -0.83 23.93 -13.29
N LEU A 22 0.32 24.35 -12.75
CA LEU A 22 0.52 25.69 -12.17
C LEU A 22 0.25 26.80 -13.20
N LYS A 23 0.84 26.71 -14.40
CA LYS A 23 0.67 27.72 -15.46
C LYS A 23 -0.78 27.88 -15.92
N ASN A 24 -1.56 26.80 -15.93
CA ASN A 24 -2.95 26.81 -16.38
C ASN A 24 -3.97 26.90 -15.23
N ASN A 25 -3.53 27.10 -13.98
CA ASN A 25 -4.36 27.11 -12.77
C ASN A 25 -5.20 25.83 -12.56
N ILE A 26 -4.72 24.69 -13.05
CA ILE A 26 -5.38 23.39 -12.88
C ILE A 26 -5.11 22.89 -11.46
N LYS A 27 -6.17 22.60 -10.70
CA LYS A 27 -6.11 22.04 -9.36
C LYS A 27 -7.00 20.80 -9.29
N GLU A 28 -6.38 19.62 -9.34
CA GLU A 28 -7.05 18.33 -9.21
C GLU A 28 -6.97 17.82 -7.77
N ASN A 29 -7.97 17.08 -7.29
CA ASN A 29 -7.92 16.47 -5.96
C ASN A 29 -7.13 15.15 -6.00
N ASP A 30 -5.83 15.22 -6.29
CA ASP A 30 -4.94 14.07 -6.45
C ASP A 30 -3.62 14.18 -5.67
N TYR A 31 -2.88 13.06 -5.62
CA TYR A 31 -1.62 12.95 -4.89
C TYR A 31 -0.56 13.93 -5.39
N LEU A 32 -0.49 14.19 -6.70
CA LEU A 32 0.47 15.15 -7.26
C LEU A 32 0.14 16.58 -6.82
N GLN A 33 -1.14 16.94 -6.73
CA GLN A 33 -1.55 18.25 -6.22
C GLN A 33 -1.20 18.44 -4.74
N LEU A 34 -1.30 17.39 -3.92
CA LEU A 34 -0.85 17.40 -2.52
C LEU A 34 0.67 17.63 -2.44
N LEU A 35 1.47 16.95 -3.27
CA LEU A 35 2.92 17.16 -3.32
C LEU A 35 3.31 18.58 -3.77
N ILE A 36 2.57 19.18 -4.72
CA ILE A 36 2.76 20.58 -5.13
C ILE A 36 2.45 21.55 -3.98
N GLN A 37 1.34 21.36 -3.27
CA GLN A 37 0.97 22.19 -2.11
C GLN A 37 1.97 22.03 -0.95
N LEU A 38 2.48 20.81 -0.74
CA LEU A 38 3.54 20.54 0.23
C LEU A 38 4.80 21.35 -0.13
N LYS A 39 5.22 21.31 -1.40
CA LYS A 39 6.36 22.09 -1.91
C LYS A 39 6.19 23.59 -1.66
N GLU A 40 5.01 24.14 -1.94
CA GLU A 40 4.70 25.55 -1.71
C GLU A 40 4.80 25.90 -0.21
N LYS A 41 4.16 25.11 0.66
CA LYS A 41 4.18 25.30 2.12
C LYS A 41 5.60 25.27 2.71
N TYR A 42 6.44 24.31 2.29
CA TYR A 42 7.84 24.23 2.74
C TYR A 42 8.74 25.30 2.09
N SER A 43 8.35 25.88 0.96
CA SER A 43 9.04 27.03 0.36
C SER A 43 8.74 28.33 1.11
N GLU A 44 7.51 28.49 1.61
CA GLU A 44 7.09 29.66 2.40
C GLU A 44 7.64 29.63 3.82
N ALA A 45 7.54 28.51 4.54
CA ALA A 45 8.08 28.38 5.90
C ALA A 45 9.60 28.63 6.00
N ASN A 46 10.33 28.38 4.91
CA ASN A 46 11.77 28.65 4.79
C ASN A 46 12.13 30.14 4.62
N LYS A 47 11.16 31.06 4.55
CA LYS A 47 11.44 32.52 4.52
C LYS A 47 11.61 33.12 5.92
N ASP A 48 10.91 32.55 6.91
CA ASP A 48 10.89 33.07 8.28
C ASP A 48 11.94 32.41 9.19
N LEU A 49 12.50 31.26 8.79
CA LEU A 49 13.50 30.50 9.53
C LEU A 49 14.80 30.38 8.71
N ASN A 50 15.83 31.13 9.11
CA ASN A 50 17.22 30.93 8.67
C ASN A 50 17.86 29.67 9.32
N GLU A 51 17.09 28.58 9.46
CA GLU A 51 17.53 27.38 10.16
C GLU A 51 18.04 26.29 9.21
N ILE A 52 19.30 25.93 9.44
CA ILE A 52 20.17 25.02 8.68
C ILE A 52 19.59 23.58 8.55
N TRP A 53 18.50 23.27 9.25
CA TRP A 53 17.90 21.92 9.32
C TRP A 53 16.64 21.75 8.47
N PHE A 54 16.02 22.81 7.95
CA PHE A 54 14.87 22.69 7.06
C PHE A 54 15.31 22.50 5.59
N ASN A 55 15.54 21.24 5.21
CA ASN A 55 15.69 20.91 3.79
C ASN A 55 14.44 21.36 3.02
N LYS A 56 14.63 22.16 1.98
CA LYS A 56 13.56 22.52 1.04
C LYS A 56 13.04 21.25 0.38
N PHE A 57 11.72 21.08 0.34
CA PHE A 57 11.09 20.07 -0.50
C PHE A 57 11.24 20.51 -1.97
N THR A 58 11.90 19.69 -2.79
CA THR A 58 12.34 20.01 -4.15
C THR A 58 11.45 19.39 -5.23
N ASP A 59 11.69 19.73 -6.51
CA ASP A 59 11.10 18.99 -7.64
C ASP A 59 11.59 17.54 -7.69
N GLU A 60 12.84 17.30 -7.27
CA GLU A 60 13.40 15.96 -7.11
C GLU A 60 12.66 15.15 -6.03
N ASP A 61 12.26 15.76 -4.91
CA ASP A 61 11.50 15.09 -3.85
C ASP A 61 10.07 14.77 -4.30
N VAL A 62 9.38 15.72 -4.98
CA VAL A 62 8.08 15.47 -5.63
C VAL A 62 8.18 14.29 -6.59
N ALA A 63 9.23 14.26 -7.42
CA ALA A 63 9.42 13.19 -8.39
C ALA A 63 9.76 11.84 -7.76
N ALA A 64 10.57 11.82 -6.69
CA ALA A 64 10.88 10.61 -5.96
C ALA A 64 9.65 10.02 -5.29
N GLN A 65 8.86 10.84 -4.55
CA GLN A 65 7.66 10.37 -3.86
C GLN A 65 6.58 9.86 -4.83
N ALA A 66 6.36 10.55 -5.95
CA ALA A 66 5.43 10.09 -6.97
C ALA A 66 5.90 8.81 -7.69
N LEU A 67 7.20 8.64 -7.91
CA LEU A 67 7.75 7.41 -8.48
C LEU A 67 7.62 6.24 -7.52
N THR A 68 8.00 6.41 -6.25
CA THR A 68 7.84 5.39 -5.19
C THR A 68 6.38 4.96 -5.03
N PHE A 69 5.45 5.91 -4.95
CA PHE A 69 4.02 5.59 -4.90
C PHE A 69 3.57 4.76 -6.10
N PHE A 70 4.04 5.10 -7.31
CA PHE A 70 3.73 4.34 -8.52
C PHE A 70 4.35 2.94 -8.51
N THR A 71 5.63 2.78 -8.18
CA THR A 71 6.30 1.46 -8.21
C THR A 71 5.73 0.52 -7.15
N ASP A 72 5.66 1.01 -5.91
CA ASP A 72 5.35 0.20 -4.74
C ASP A 72 3.87 -0.21 -4.76
N GLY A 73 3.00 0.68 -5.24
CA GLY A 73 1.58 0.41 -5.45
C GLY A 73 1.28 -0.44 -6.68
N TYR A 74 2.05 -0.31 -7.78
CA TYR A 74 1.78 -1.05 -9.03
C TYR A 74 2.20 -2.51 -8.94
N GLU A 75 3.48 -2.81 -8.64
CA GLU A 75 3.99 -4.18 -8.78
C GLU A 75 3.38 -5.14 -7.75
N THR A 76 3.18 -4.68 -6.52
CA THR A 76 2.55 -5.46 -5.44
C THR A 76 1.09 -5.77 -5.76
N SER A 77 0.29 -4.73 -6.06
CA SER A 77 -1.14 -4.84 -6.34
C SER A 77 -1.42 -5.59 -7.64
N ALA A 78 -0.66 -5.34 -8.70
CA ALA A 78 -0.83 -6.02 -9.98
C ALA A 78 -0.58 -7.52 -9.83
N ASN A 79 0.53 -7.92 -9.20
CA ASN A 79 0.81 -9.34 -8.99
C ASN A 79 -0.22 -10.00 -8.08
N ALA A 80 -0.55 -9.38 -6.93
CA ALA A 80 -1.56 -9.91 -6.01
C ALA A 80 -2.93 -10.07 -6.70
N LEU A 81 -3.36 -9.08 -7.48
CA LEU A 81 -4.62 -9.11 -8.23
C LEU A 81 -4.58 -10.14 -9.36
N ILE A 82 -3.49 -10.25 -10.12
CA ILE A 82 -3.35 -11.24 -11.20
C ILE A 82 -3.46 -12.67 -10.62
N TYR A 83 -2.71 -12.99 -9.56
CA TYR A 83 -2.79 -14.30 -8.93
C TYR A 83 -4.19 -14.55 -8.32
N THR A 84 -4.78 -13.57 -7.65
CA THR A 84 -6.13 -13.70 -7.06
C THR A 84 -7.20 -13.92 -8.14
N LEU A 85 -7.23 -13.10 -9.19
CA LEU A 85 -8.19 -13.23 -10.29
C LEU A 85 -8.00 -14.52 -11.09
N TYR A 86 -6.76 -14.90 -11.39
CA TYR A 86 -6.45 -16.18 -12.05
C TYR A 86 -7.03 -17.35 -11.26
N GLN A 87 -6.81 -17.35 -9.96
CA GLN A 87 -7.26 -18.42 -9.09
C GLN A 87 -8.77 -18.43 -8.84
N LEU A 88 -9.42 -17.26 -8.74
CA LEU A 88 -10.88 -17.17 -8.66
C LEU A 88 -11.52 -17.66 -9.98
N ALA A 89 -10.95 -17.33 -11.14
CA ALA A 89 -11.43 -17.80 -12.43
C ALA A 89 -11.33 -19.33 -12.59
N LEU A 90 -10.36 -19.97 -11.93
CA LEU A 90 -10.25 -21.44 -11.88
C LEU A 90 -11.20 -22.09 -10.86
N ASN A 91 -11.79 -21.33 -9.92
CA ASN A 91 -12.59 -21.86 -8.80
C ASN A 91 -13.91 -21.08 -8.61
N PRO A 92 -14.90 -21.24 -9.51
CA PRO A 92 -16.10 -20.38 -9.54
C PRO A 92 -16.92 -20.36 -8.25
N HIS A 93 -17.05 -21.50 -7.56
CA HIS A 93 -17.80 -21.63 -6.30
C HIS A 93 -17.29 -20.66 -5.21
N VAL A 94 -15.99 -20.37 -5.20
CA VAL A 94 -15.39 -19.48 -4.20
C VAL A 94 -15.47 -18.02 -4.64
N GLN A 95 -15.48 -17.76 -5.96
CA GLN A 95 -15.77 -16.42 -6.47
C GLN A 95 -17.20 -15.97 -6.14
N GLU A 96 -18.14 -16.91 -6.05
CA GLU A 96 -19.50 -16.66 -5.58
C GLU A 96 -19.49 -16.36 -4.08
N LYS A 97 -18.95 -17.29 -3.27
CA LYS A 97 -18.87 -17.16 -1.80
C LYS A 97 -18.21 -15.86 -1.33
N LEU A 98 -17.06 -15.47 -1.91
CA LEU A 98 -16.34 -14.24 -1.55
C LEU A 98 -17.19 -12.96 -1.69
N ARG A 99 -18.19 -12.93 -2.57
CA ARG A 99 -19.08 -11.78 -2.73
C ARG A 99 -20.02 -11.62 -1.52
N ASP A 100 -20.45 -12.75 -0.97
CA ASP A 100 -21.36 -12.77 0.17
C ASP A 100 -20.61 -12.30 1.43
N GLU A 101 -19.36 -12.74 1.65
CA GLU A 101 -18.56 -12.38 2.85
C GLU A 101 -18.21 -10.91 2.96
N ILE A 102 -17.95 -10.24 1.82
CA ILE A 102 -17.70 -8.80 1.79
C ILE A 102 -18.91 -8.03 2.31
N THR A 103 -20.11 -8.61 2.19
CA THR A 103 -21.36 -8.05 2.70
C THR A 103 -21.48 -8.24 4.22
N ALA A 104 -21.08 -9.39 4.77
CA ALA A 104 -21.22 -9.71 6.20
C ALA A 104 -20.08 -9.19 7.10
N GLY A 105 -18.83 -9.19 6.61
CA GLY A 105 -17.64 -8.89 7.42
C GLY A 105 -17.56 -7.47 7.98
N LEU A 106 -18.35 -6.54 7.44
CA LEU A 106 -18.43 -5.14 7.87
C LEU A 106 -19.06 -4.96 9.27
N GLU A 107 -19.72 -5.96 9.84
CA GLU A 107 -20.61 -5.77 11.00
C GLU A 107 -20.01 -6.09 12.40
N PHE A 108 -18.82 -6.70 12.54
CA PHE A 108 -18.61 -7.63 13.69
C PHE A 108 -17.63 -7.27 14.86
N THR A 109 -16.42 -6.72 14.66
CA THR A 109 -15.27 -7.09 15.54
C THR A 109 -14.68 -6.03 16.53
N GLY A 110 -14.25 -6.45 17.75
CA GLY A 110 -13.74 -5.59 18.87
C GLY A 110 -12.21 -5.55 19.18
N GLY A 111 -11.54 -6.65 19.58
CA GLY A 111 -10.04 -6.87 19.66
C GLY A 111 -9.13 -6.24 20.77
N GLU A 112 -8.03 -6.94 21.22
CA GLU A 112 -6.68 -6.41 21.70
C GLU A 112 -5.66 -7.46 22.30
N ILE A 113 -4.31 -7.20 22.27
CA ILE A 113 -3.11 -8.01 22.77
C ILE A 113 -1.85 -7.08 23.05
N THR A 114 -0.77 -7.49 23.79
CA THR A 114 0.46 -6.67 24.14
C THR A 114 1.88 -7.35 24.03
N VAL A 115 3.00 -6.56 24.08
CA VAL A 115 4.45 -6.96 23.91
C VAL A 115 5.46 -6.04 24.66
N GLU A 116 6.75 -6.44 24.81
CA GLU A 116 7.82 -5.67 25.51
C GLU A 116 8.56 -4.60 24.66
N VAL A 117 9.10 -3.57 25.33
CA VAL A 117 9.75 -2.39 24.72
C VAL A 117 11.17 -2.69 24.23
N GLY A 118 11.47 -2.27 23.00
CA GLY A 118 12.80 -2.39 22.40
C GLY A 118 13.07 -3.72 21.70
N MET A 119 12.17 -4.70 21.82
CA MET A 119 12.24 -5.95 21.08
C MET A 119 11.79 -5.75 19.63
N SER A 120 12.65 -6.11 18.67
CA SER A 120 12.25 -6.17 17.26
C SER A 120 11.29 -7.33 17.03
N VAL A 121 10.01 -7.02 16.80
CA VAL A 121 8.99 -8.01 16.42
C VAL A 121 8.95 -8.14 14.91
N VAL A 122 9.28 -9.34 14.40
CA VAL A 122 9.06 -9.72 13.00
C VAL A 122 7.86 -10.65 12.96
N ILE A 123 6.83 -10.29 12.20
CA ILE A 123 5.69 -11.17 11.96
C ILE A 123 5.99 -11.96 10.67
N PRO A 124 6.16 -13.29 10.71
CA PRO A 124 6.62 -14.06 9.56
C PRO A 124 5.44 -14.39 8.63
N THR A 125 4.94 -13.39 7.89
CA THR A 125 3.70 -13.46 7.08
C THR A 125 3.57 -14.73 6.25
N LEU A 126 4.60 -15.09 5.46
CA LEU A 126 4.56 -16.29 4.62
C LEU A 126 4.46 -17.59 5.46
N ALA A 127 5.25 -17.72 6.53
CA ALA A 127 5.22 -18.90 7.38
C ALA A 127 3.89 -19.00 8.14
N LEU A 128 3.31 -17.88 8.56
CA LEU A 128 2.02 -17.84 9.24
C LEU A 128 0.86 -18.13 8.27
N HIS A 129 0.95 -17.70 7.00
CA HIS A 129 -0.01 -18.04 5.94
C HIS A 129 0.11 -19.50 5.44
N HIS A 130 1.24 -20.16 5.71
CA HIS A 130 1.47 -21.58 5.39
C HIS A 130 1.53 -22.47 6.66
N ASP A 131 1.16 -21.97 7.84
CA ASP A 131 1.17 -22.75 9.08
C ASP A 131 0.03 -23.78 9.04
N PRO A 132 0.31 -25.10 9.03
CA PRO A 132 -0.71 -26.14 8.98
C PRO A 132 -1.65 -26.15 10.20
N GLN A 133 -1.28 -25.47 11.30
CA GLN A 133 -2.15 -25.20 12.45
C GLN A 133 -3.41 -24.41 12.07
N TYR A 134 -3.29 -23.49 11.11
CA TYR A 134 -4.38 -22.63 10.64
C TYR A 134 -4.84 -22.98 9.22
N TYR A 135 -3.99 -23.65 8.44
CA TYR A 135 -4.23 -23.96 7.04
C TYR A 135 -3.91 -25.44 6.72
N PRO A 136 -4.83 -26.39 6.99
CA PRO A 136 -4.62 -27.81 6.70
C PRO A 136 -4.32 -28.05 5.20
N ASP A 137 -3.26 -28.76 4.85
CA ASP A 137 -2.67 -28.83 3.49
C ASP A 137 -2.21 -27.46 2.94
N PRO A 138 -1.33 -26.69 3.63
CA PRO A 138 -1.14 -25.25 3.36
C PRO A 138 -0.71 -24.93 1.93
N ASP A 139 0.14 -25.76 1.32
CA ASP A 139 0.62 -25.59 -0.06
C ASP A 139 -0.45 -25.93 -1.12
N ARG A 140 -1.56 -26.56 -0.74
CA ARG A 140 -2.71 -26.76 -1.62
C ARG A 140 -3.47 -25.46 -1.72
N PHE A 141 -3.51 -24.92 -2.94
CA PHE A 141 -4.40 -23.83 -3.29
C PHE A 141 -5.86 -24.25 -3.07
N ASN A 142 -6.46 -23.69 -2.03
CA ASN A 142 -7.80 -23.98 -1.56
C ASN A 142 -8.45 -22.67 -1.13
N PRO A 143 -9.24 -22.01 -1.99
CA PRO A 143 -9.83 -20.74 -1.63
C PRO A 143 -10.92 -20.86 -0.56
N GLU A 144 -11.49 -22.05 -0.33
CA GLU A 144 -12.39 -22.31 0.82
C GLU A 144 -11.66 -22.21 2.17
N ARG A 145 -10.34 -21.92 2.19
CA ARG A 145 -9.68 -21.35 3.38
C ARG A 145 -10.24 -19.98 3.72
N PHE A 146 -10.42 -19.14 2.70
CA PHE A 146 -10.89 -17.75 2.74
C PHE A 146 -12.41 -17.67 2.56
N SER A 147 -13.09 -18.69 3.07
CA SER A 147 -14.54 -18.85 3.04
C SER A 147 -15.17 -18.24 4.29
N GLU A 148 -16.45 -17.85 4.24
CA GLU A 148 -17.10 -17.10 5.32
C GLU A 148 -16.96 -17.78 6.69
N ASP A 149 -17.37 -19.06 6.77
CA ASP A 149 -17.18 -19.90 7.97
C ASP A 149 -15.70 -20.01 8.38
N SER A 150 -14.80 -20.08 7.39
CA SER A 150 -13.37 -20.29 7.55
C SER A 150 -12.56 -19.01 7.85
N ILE A 151 -13.11 -17.82 7.57
CA ILE A 151 -12.57 -16.52 7.97
C ILE A 151 -13.12 -16.14 9.35
N GLN A 152 -14.42 -16.37 9.60
CA GLN A 152 -15.03 -16.15 10.92
C GLN A 152 -14.38 -17.01 12.01
N THR A 153 -14.02 -18.26 11.69
CA THR A 153 -13.27 -19.15 12.62
C THR A 153 -11.77 -18.89 12.64
N ARG A 154 -11.21 -18.09 11.72
CA ARG A 154 -9.77 -17.79 11.68
C ARG A 154 -9.42 -16.70 12.69
N PRO A 155 -8.37 -16.87 13.51
CA PRO A 155 -7.92 -15.79 14.38
C PRO A 155 -7.47 -14.56 13.59
N LYS A 156 -7.79 -13.36 14.12
CA LYS A 156 -7.29 -12.09 13.58
C LYS A 156 -5.76 -12.11 13.46
N TYR A 157 -5.23 -11.46 12.41
CA TYR A 157 -3.80 -11.39 12.11
C TYR A 157 -3.10 -12.75 11.88
N VAL A 158 -3.86 -13.81 11.53
CA VAL A 158 -3.32 -15.03 10.88
C VAL A 158 -3.33 -14.89 9.35
N TYR A 159 -4.01 -13.87 8.82
CA TYR A 159 -3.91 -13.44 7.43
C TYR A 159 -3.88 -11.91 7.34
N PHE A 160 -2.80 -11.35 6.79
CA PHE A 160 -2.52 -9.91 6.75
C PHE A 160 -1.55 -9.58 5.60
N PRO A 161 -1.91 -9.89 4.33
CA PRO A 161 -1.01 -9.75 3.18
C PRO A 161 -0.51 -8.31 2.94
N PHE A 162 -1.22 -7.30 3.45
CA PHE A 162 -0.87 -5.87 3.32
C PHE A 162 -0.30 -5.27 4.62
N GLY A 163 0.07 -6.10 5.59
CA GLY A 163 0.54 -5.67 6.91
C GLY A 163 -0.61 -5.26 7.85
N GLY A 164 -0.32 -4.39 8.82
CA GLY A 164 -1.28 -3.90 9.79
C GLY A 164 -0.72 -2.78 10.67
N GLY A 165 -1.62 -2.05 11.35
CA GLY A 165 -1.26 -0.93 12.23
C GLY A 165 -0.89 0.35 11.47
N PRO A 166 -0.19 1.32 12.11
CA PRO A 166 0.07 2.66 11.55
C PRO A 166 1.13 2.69 10.42
N ARG A 167 1.57 1.51 9.97
CA ARG A 167 2.51 1.28 8.86
C ARG A 167 1.95 0.24 7.87
N ILE A 168 0.63 0.04 7.88
CA ILE A 168 -0.07 -0.71 6.82
C ILE A 168 0.13 -0.02 5.46
N CYS A 169 0.01 -0.79 4.38
CA CYS A 169 -0.09 -0.26 3.00
C CYS A 169 -1.29 0.70 2.87
#